data_AF-A0A9E3MJL8-F1
#
_entry.id   AF-A0A9E3MJL8-F1
#
_cell.length_a   1.000
_cell.length_b   1.000
_cell.length_c   1.000
_cell.angle_alpha   90.00
_cell.angle_beta   90.00
_cell.angle_gamma   90.00
#
_symmetry.space_group_name_H-M   'P 1'
#
loop_
_entity.id
_entity.type
_entity.pdbx_description
1 polymer ?
#
loop_
_entity_poly.entity_id
_entity_poly.type
_entity_poly.pdbx_seq_one_letter_code
_entity_poly.pdbx_strand_id
1 'polypeptide(L)'
;MDWKPELDAIVGARHGGQTEHVLASLKKLDARYPHVAEIVYQLAWTCDVLGHPAEALPYYEKAVALGLAPNELSGALLGLGSTLRCTGQTARAIDVLESGRRQFPENREFEIFLSLALHDAGRHTEAMQLLLTTLAETTEDPGVLAYQRAIRFYAARLDPGA
;
A
#
# COMPACT_ATOMS: atom_id res chain seq x y z
N MET A 1 1.75 22.08 22.47
CA MET A 1 0.51 21.28 22.55
C MET A 1 0.78 19.98 21.84
N ASP A 2 0.32 18.87 22.40
CA ASP A 2 0.56 17.53 21.85
C ASP A 2 -0.56 17.19 20.86
N TRP A 3 -0.22 16.96 19.59
CA TRP A 3 -1.16 16.60 18.53
C TRP A 3 -1.57 15.13 18.61
N LYS A 4 -0.76 14.30 19.27
CA LYS A 4 -0.88 12.84 19.22
C LYS A 4 -2.14 12.30 19.90
N PRO A 5 -2.52 12.72 21.13
CA PRO A 5 -3.76 12.27 21.75
C PRO A 5 -5.00 12.66 20.93
N GLU A 6 -4.96 13.82 20.28
CA GLU A 6 -6.06 14.27 19.43
C GLU A 6 -6.13 13.47 18.11
N LEU A 7 -4.99 13.17 17.50
CA LEU A 7 -4.92 12.29 16.34
C LEU A 7 -5.47 10.89 16.67
N ASP A 8 -5.04 10.31 17.79
CA ASP A 8 -5.49 8.98 18.23
C ASP A 8 -7.01 8.95 18.45
N ALA A 9 -7.58 10.01 19.04
CA ALA A 9 -9.03 10.14 19.21
C ALA A 9 -9.77 10.23 17.87
N ILE A 10 -9.26 11.00 16.91
CA ILE A 10 -9.84 11.14 15.56
C ILE A 10 -9.79 9.81 14.80
N VAL A 11 -8.65 9.12 14.81
CA VAL A 11 -8.47 7.85 14.11
C VAL A 11 -9.29 6.73 14.77
N GLY A 12 -9.40 6.71 16.10
CA GLY A 12 -10.23 5.74 16.83
C GLY A 12 -11.71 5.82 16.46
N ALA A 13 -12.22 7.02 16.16
CA ALA A 13 -13.62 7.27 15.78
C ALA A 13 -13.99 6.79 14.36
N ARG A 14 -13.04 6.26 13.57
CA ARG A 14 -13.33 5.70 12.23
C ARG A 14 -14.27 4.50 12.25
N HIS A 15 -14.35 3.78 13.37
CA HIS A 15 -15.23 2.63 13.53
C HIS A 15 -16.69 3.10 13.61
N GLY A 16 -17.51 2.71 12.62
CA GLY A 16 -18.94 3.03 12.57
C GLY A 16 -19.42 3.88 11.39
N GLY A 17 -18.61 4.05 10.34
CA GLY A 17 -19.03 4.71 9.09
C GLY A 17 -18.99 6.24 9.14
N GLN A 18 -18.21 6.83 10.04
CA GLN A 18 -18.04 8.29 10.17
C GLN A 18 -16.81 8.85 9.45
N THR A 19 -16.40 8.22 8.35
CA THR A 19 -15.13 8.51 7.68
C THR A 19 -15.04 9.95 7.15
N GLU A 20 -16.15 10.54 6.73
CA GLU A 20 -16.21 11.95 6.29
C GLU A 20 -15.97 12.93 7.45
N HIS A 21 -16.51 12.66 8.64
CA HIS A 21 -16.25 13.47 9.83
C HIS A 21 -14.79 13.37 10.28
N VAL A 22 -14.19 12.19 10.12
CA VAL A 22 -12.76 11.97 10.37
C VAL A 22 -11.92 12.81 9.42
N LEU A 23 -12.23 12.82 8.12
CA LEU A 23 -11.52 13.67 7.15
C LEU A 23 -11.57 15.15 7.53
N ALA A 24 -12.75 15.65 7.89
CA ALA A 24 -12.90 17.05 8.31
C ALA A 24 -12.09 17.38 9.58
N SER A 25 -12.06 16.46 10.54
CA SER A 25 -11.31 16.62 11.79
C SER A 25 -9.80 16.57 11.55
N LEU A 26 -9.32 15.66 10.71
CA LEU A 26 -7.93 15.59 10.29
C LEU A 26 -7.48 16.85 9.55
N LYS A 27 -8.30 17.40 8.65
CA LYS A 27 -7.99 18.67 7.96
C LYS A 27 -7.84 19.84 8.94
N LYS A 28 -8.68 19.91 9.97
CA LYS A 28 -8.56 20.91 11.06
C LYS A 28 -7.32 20.69 11.93
N LEU A 29 -6.91 19.43 12.11
CA LEU A 29 -5.72 19.09 12.87
C LEU A 29 -4.44 19.46 12.08
N ASP A 30 -4.34 19.11 10.80
CA ASP A 30 -3.22 19.50 9.91
C ASP A 30 -3.10 21.02 9.78
N ALA A 31 -4.22 21.76 9.77
CA ALA A 31 -4.18 23.23 9.76
C ALA A 31 -3.54 23.84 11.02
N ARG A 32 -3.63 23.18 12.17
CA ARG A 32 -3.00 23.63 13.43
C ARG A 32 -1.57 23.09 13.60
N TYR A 33 -1.31 21.89 13.09
CA TYR A 33 -0.02 21.22 13.17
C TYR A 33 0.43 20.81 11.77
N PRO A 34 0.78 21.79 10.92
CA PRO A 34 1.24 21.48 9.58
C PRO A 34 2.59 20.74 9.67
N HIS A 35 2.82 19.83 8.72
CA HIS A 35 4.09 19.09 8.58
C HIS A 35 4.32 17.97 9.61
N VAL A 36 3.27 17.46 10.26
CA VAL A 36 3.36 16.19 11.01
C VAL A 36 3.06 15.03 10.06
N ALA A 37 4.03 14.16 9.83
CA ALA A 37 3.94 13.08 8.84
C ALA A 37 2.76 12.14 9.12
N GLU A 38 2.53 11.80 10.38
CA GLU A 38 1.47 10.90 10.83
C GLU A 38 0.08 11.47 10.52
N ILE A 39 -0.14 12.76 10.78
CA ILE A 39 -1.42 13.44 10.49
C ILE A 39 -1.68 13.43 8.98
N VAL A 40 -0.65 13.76 8.20
CA VAL A 40 -0.72 13.78 6.73
C VAL A 40 -0.94 12.37 6.16
N TYR A 41 -0.31 11.34 6.72
CA TYR A 41 -0.55 9.95 6.34
C TYR A 41 -2.00 9.53 6.63
N GLN A 42 -2.53 9.92 7.79
CA GLN A 42 -3.92 9.64 8.13
C GLN A 42 -4.91 10.36 7.20
N LEU A 43 -4.59 11.58 6.73
CA LEU A 43 -5.37 12.25 5.68
C LEU A 43 -5.37 11.44 4.38
N ALA A 44 -4.19 11.01 3.92
CA ALA A 44 -4.03 10.23 2.71
C ALA A 44 -4.87 8.95 2.73
N TRP A 45 -4.71 8.16 3.80
CA TRP A 45 -5.47 6.93 4.01
C TRP A 45 -6.98 7.17 4.07
N THR A 46 -7.41 8.26 4.71
CA THR A 46 -8.85 8.59 4.81
C THR A 46 -9.44 8.93 3.44
N CYS A 47 -8.72 9.70 2.61
CA CYS A 47 -9.12 9.98 1.24
C CYS A 47 -9.23 8.70 0.40
N ASP A 48 -8.27 7.78 0.54
CA ASP A 48 -8.29 6.49 -0.17
C ASP A 48 -9.49 5.62 0.23
N VAL A 49 -9.79 5.52 1.54
CA VAL A 49 -10.96 4.77 2.03
C VAL A 49 -12.29 5.37 1.54
N LEU A 50 -12.34 6.69 1.35
CA LEU A 50 -13.50 7.37 0.76
C LEU A 50 -13.56 7.23 -0.78
N GLY A 51 -12.59 6.56 -1.40
CA GLY A 51 -12.55 6.37 -2.85
C GLY A 51 -12.10 7.62 -3.62
N HIS A 52 -11.31 8.50 -2.98
CA HIS A 52 -10.81 9.75 -3.56
C HIS A 52 -9.28 9.68 -3.79
N PRO A 53 -8.77 8.80 -4.69
CA PRO A 53 -7.34 8.56 -4.83
C PRO A 53 -6.57 9.79 -5.35
N ALA A 54 -7.21 10.64 -6.16
CA ALA A 54 -6.59 11.88 -6.62
C ALA A 54 -6.31 12.87 -5.48
N GLU A 55 -7.17 12.91 -4.45
CA GLU A 55 -6.94 13.71 -3.24
C GLU A 55 -5.90 13.06 -2.32
N ALA A 56 -5.89 11.72 -2.24
CA ALA A 56 -4.97 10.98 -1.38
C ALA A 56 -3.51 11.09 -1.81
N LEU A 57 -3.25 11.07 -3.12
CA LEU A 57 -1.90 11.05 -3.70
C LEU A 57 -0.94 12.13 -3.12
N PRO A 58 -1.27 13.44 -3.16
CA PRO A 58 -0.37 14.46 -2.64
C PRO A 58 -0.15 14.33 -1.13
N TYR A 59 -1.12 13.79 -0.37
CA TYR A 59 -0.93 13.52 1.05
C TYR A 59 0.03 12.36 1.29
N TYR A 60 -0.08 11.26 0.53
CA TYR A 60 0.88 10.16 0.63
C TYR A 60 2.31 10.61 0.32
N GLU A 61 2.50 11.34 -0.79
CA GLU A 61 3.81 11.87 -1.17
C GLU A 61 4.39 12.79 -0.08
N LYS A 62 3.56 13.69 0.47
CA LYS A 62 3.95 14.59 1.56
C LYS A 62 4.30 13.82 2.83
N ALA A 63 3.52 12.81 3.22
CA ALA A 63 3.78 12.02 4.43
C ALA A 63 5.11 11.26 4.33
N VAL A 64 5.37 10.61 3.19
CA VAL A 64 6.64 9.92 2.93
C VAL A 64 7.82 10.90 2.95
N ALA A 65 7.66 12.09 2.35
CA ALA A 65 8.70 13.12 2.32
C ALA A 65 9.01 13.73 3.70
N LEU A 66 8.01 13.85 4.58
CA LEU A 66 8.18 14.33 5.95
C LEU A 66 8.87 13.31 6.86
N GLY A 67 8.87 12.04 6.48
CA GLY A 67 9.47 10.94 7.23
C GLY A 67 8.49 10.32 8.22
N LEU A 68 8.22 9.03 8.04
CA LEU A 68 7.38 8.22 8.92
C LEU A 68 8.23 7.20 9.67
N ALA A 69 7.76 6.77 10.84
CA ALA A 69 8.32 5.60 11.50
C ALA A 69 8.19 4.35 10.60
N PRO A 70 9.09 3.36 10.68
CA PRO A 70 9.12 2.23 9.73
C PRO A 70 7.80 1.49 9.55
N ASN A 71 7.04 1.29 10.64
CA ASN A 71 5.73 0.64 10.64
C ASN A 71 4.65 1.43 9.88
N GLU A 72 4.70 2.76 9.93
CA GLU A 72 3.78 3.62 9.18
C GLU A 72 4.26 3.88 7.76
N LEU A 73 5.58 3.95 7.56
CA LEU A 73 6.19 4.13 6.25
C LEU A 73 5.84 2.96 5.32
N SER A 74 5.87 1.72 5.80
CA SER A 74 5.49 0.56 4.98
C SER A 74 4.04 0.67 4.51
N GLY A 75 3.11 1.01 5.41
CA GLY A 75 1.71 1.27 5.07
C GLY A 75 1.52 2.45 4.11
N ALA A 76 2.27 3.53 4.29
CA ALA A 76 2.24 4.69 3.40
C ALA A 76 2.75 4.38 1.99
N LEU A 77 3.80 3.57 1.85
CA LEU A 77 4.31 3.15 0.55
C LEU A 77 3.35 2.20 -0.18
N LEU A 78 2.68 1.29 0.54
CA LEU A 78 1.63 0.44 -0.02
C LEU A 78 0.44 1.28 -0.52
N GLY A 79 -0.03 2.20 0.33
CA GLY A 79 -1.08 3.15 -0.02
C GLY A 79 -0.71 3.95 -1.26
N LEU A 80 0.44 4.65 -1.22
CA LEU A 80 0.97 5.44 -2.34
C LEU A 80 1.06 4.62 -3.63
N GLY A 81 1.62 3.42 -3.58
CA GLY A 81 1.72 2.53 -4.75
C GLY A 81 0.35 2.17 -5.33
N SER A 82 -0.62 1.85 -4.47
CA SER A 82 -2.00 1.57 -4.87
C SER A 82 -2.69 2.80 -5.45
N THR A 83 -2.57 3.98 -4.82
CA THR A 83 -3.12 5.25 -5.29
C THR A 83 -2.54 5.65 -6.65
N LEU A 84 -1.22 5.47 -6.85
CA LEU A 84 -0.56 5.72 -8.13
C LEU A 84 -1.12 4.82 -9.24
N ARG A 85 -1.35 3.54 -8.95
CA ARG A 85 -2.04 2.61 -9.88
C ARG A 85 -3.44 3.11 -10.24
N CYS A 86 -4.28 3.43 -9.24
CA CYS A 86 -5.65 3.90 -9.45
C CYS A 86 -5.73 5.22 -10.23
N THR A 87 -4.68 6.04 -10.17
CA THR A 87 -4.57 7.30 -10.93
C THR A 87 -3.85 7.15 -12.27
N GLY A 88 -3.57 5.93 -12.72
CA GLY A 88 -2.96 5.63 -14.02
C GLY A 88 -1.44 5.85 -14.10
N GLN A 89 -0.78 6.12 -12.97
CA GLN A 89 0.66 6.35 -12.88
C GLN A 89 1.42 5.04 -12.63
N THR A 90 1.18 4.04 -13.46
CA THR A 90 1.61 2.65 -13.25
C THR A 90 3.12 2.50 -13.08
N ALA A 91 3.93 3.21 -13.87
CA ALA A 91 5.40 3.14 -13.75
C ALA A 91 5.88 3.61 -12.37
N ARG A 92 5.33 4.73 -11.87
CA ARG A 92 5.65 5.24 -10.53
C ARG A 92 5.17 4.30 -9.43
N ALA A 93 4.00 3.66 -9.64
CA ALA A 93 3.50 2.66 -8.70
C ALA A 93 4.49 1.50 -8.55
N ILE A 94 5.03 0.98 -9.66
CA ILE A 94 6.06 -0.06 -9.66
C ILE A 94 7.29 0.41 -8.88
N ASP A 95 7.82 1.61 -9.18
CA ASP A 95 9.02 2.13 -8.51
C ASP A 95 8.85 2.23 -6.98
N VAL A 96 7.69 2.74 -6.54
CA VAL A 96 7.34 2.88 -5.11
C VAL A 96 7.22 1.51 -4.45
N LEU A 97 6.52 0.56 -5.07
CA LEU A 97 6.29 -0.78 -4.52
C LEU A 97 7.58 -1.61 -4.50
N GLU A 98 8.43 -1.48 -5.51
CA GLU A 98 9.76 -2.10 -5.50
C GLU A 98 10.66 -1.49 -4.41
N SER A 99 10.59 -0.17 -4.21
CA SER A 99 11.30 0.49 -3.12
C SER A 99 10.83 0.00 -1.76
N GLY A 100 9.51 -0.12 -1.56
CA GLY A 100 8.93 -0.70 -0.35
C GLY A 100 9.38 -2.14 -0.11
N ARG A 101 9.35 -2.99 -1.14
CA ARG A 101 9.85 -4.38 -1.07
C ARG A 101 11.32 -4.45 -0.66
N ARG A 102 12.17 -3.54 -1.13
CA ARG A 102 13.60 -3.48 -0.75
C ARG A 102 13.80 -3.02 0.69
N GLN A 103 12.98 -2.09 1.16
CA GLN A 103 13.06 -1.54 2.52
C GLN A 103 12.44 -2.46 3.58
N PHE A 104 11.42 -3.22 3.20
CA PHE A 104 10.64 -4.10 4.08
C PHE A 104 10.55 -5.51 3.46
N PRO A 105 11.66 -6.27 3.38
CA PRO A 105 11.69 -7.57 2.70
C PRO A 105 10.81 -8.64 3.38
N GLU A 106 10.45 -8.47 4.64
CA GLU A 106 9.54 -9.35 5.38
C GLU A 106 8.06 -9.10 5.05
N ASN A 107 7.73 -7.93 4.50
CA ASN A 107 6.37 -7.50 4.19
C ASN A 107 5.93 -7.99 2.80
N ARG A 108 5.42 -9.23 2.77
CA ARG A 108 5.03 -9.92 1.52
C ARG A 108 3.88 -9.26 0.78
N GLU A 109 3.09 -8.41 1.44
CA GLU A 109 2.07 -7.60 0.79
C GLU A 109 2.64 -6.69 -0.32
N PHE A 110 3.90 -6.24 -0.24
CA PHE A 110 4.52 -5.49 -1.34
C PHE A 110 4.62 -6.31 -2.64
N GLU A 111 4.87 -7.62 -2.54
CA GLU A 111 4.93 -8.50 -3.72
C GLU A 111 3.55 -8.62 -4.39
N ILE A 112 2.49 -8.70 -3.57
CA ILE A 112 1.11 -8.74 -4.05
C ILE A 112 0.75 -7.44 -4.76
N PHE A 113 0.94 -6.28 -4.13
CA PHE A 113 0.61 -4.99 -4.75
C PHE A 113 1.49 -4.70 -5.98
N LEU A 114 2.77 -5.09 -5.96
CA LEU A 114 3.66 -4.98 -7.11
C LEU A 114 3.16 -5.85 -8.28
N SER A 115 2.68 -7.08 -8.01
CA SER A 115 2.11 -7.94 -9.06
C SER A 115 0.93 -7.28 -9.77
N LEU A 116 0.08 -6.55 -9.03
CA LEU A 116 -1.03 -5.79 -9.62
C LEU A 116 -0.51 -4.64 -10.50
N ALA A 117 0.54 -3.93 -10.07
CA ALA A 117 1.13 -2.85 -10.86
C ALA A 117 1.81 -3.36 -12.13
N LEU A 118 2.50 -4.51 -12.05
CA LEU A 118 3.07 -5.22 -13.19
C LEU A 118 1.99 -5.64 -14.18
N HIS A 119 0.86 -6.16 -13.67
CA HIS A 119 -0.29 -6.51 -14.49
C HIS A 119 -0.84 -5.29 -15.25
N ASP A 120 -1.05 -4.17 -14.54
CA ASP A 120 -1.53 -2.92 -15.14
C ASP A 120 -0.55 -2.34 -16.17
N ALA A 121 0.74 -2.70 -16.08
CA ALA A 121 1.78 -2.36 -17.06
C ALA A 121 1.89 -3.33 -18.24
N GLY A 122 1.04 -4.36 -18.31
CA GLY A 122 1.10 -5.40 -19.35
C GLY A 122 2.18 -6.47 -19.12
N ARG A 123 2.92 -6.42 -18.00
CA ARG A 123 3.95 -7.39 -17.62
C ARG A 123 3.31 -8.61 -16.96
N HIS A 124 2.38 -9.25 -17.67
CA HIS A 124 1.48 -10.29 -17.12
C HIS A 124 2.21 -11.54 -16.64
N THR A 125 3.24 -12.00 -17.38
CA THR A 125 4.07 -13.15 -16.97
C THR A 125 4.74 -12.86 -15.63
N GLU A 126 5.40 -11.71 -15.50
CA GLU A 126 6.10 -11.33 -14.26
C GLU A 126 5.14 -11.12 -13.09
N ALA A 127 3.98 -10.52 -13.34
CA ALA A 127 2.92 -10.36 -12.34
C ALA A 127 2.47 -11.72 -11.78
N MET A 128 2.14 -12.66 -12.67
CA MET A 128 1.66 -13.98 -12.28
C MET A 128 2.76 -14.81 -11.61
N GLN A 129 4.00 -14.71 -12.09
CA GLN A 129 5.17 -15.31 -11.47
C GLN A 129 5.33 -14.88 -10.02
N LEU A 130 5.29 -13.56 -9.79
CA LEU A 130 5.43 -12.97 -8.47
C LEU A 130 4.30 -13.45 -7.56
N LEU A 131 3.04 -13.33 -8.00
CA LEU A 131 1.88 -13.70 -7.19
C LEU A 131 1.85 -15.19 -6.80
N LEU A 132 2.15 -16.10 -7.74
CA LEU A 132 2.20 -17.54 -7.46
C LEU A 132 3.34 -17.91 -6.52
N THR A 133 4.49 -17.25 -6.67
CA THR A 133 5.66 -17.47 -5.80
C THR A 133 5.35 -16.99 -4.38
N THR A 134 4.80 -15.78 -4.23
CA THR A 134 4.36 -15.23 -2.95
C THR A 134 3.32 -16.15 -2.31
N LEU A 135 2.27 -16.55 -3.03
CA LEU A 135 1.24 -17.47 -2.52
C LEU A 135 1.85 -18.79 -2.02
N ALA A 136 2.72 -19.41 -2.82
CA ALA A 136 3.38 -20.65 -2.45
C ALA A 136 4.28 -20.49 -1.22
N GLU A 137 4.88 -19.32 -0.99
CA GLU A 137 5.77 -19.03 0.13
C GLU A 137 5.04 -18.66 1.43
N THR A 138 3.86 -18.06 1.34
CA THR A 138 3.19 -17.47 2.50
C THR A 138 1.92 -18.20 2.95
N THR A 139 1.39 -19.11 2.13
CA THR A 139 0.16 -19.82 2.45
C THR A 139 0.33 -20.81 3.61
N GLU A 140 -0.68 -20.90 4.46
CA GLU A 140 -0.86 -21.98 5.44
C GLU A 140 -1.93 -22.99 5.00
N ASP A 141 -2.56 -22.80 3.83
CA ASP A 141 -3.58 -23.71 3.31
C ASP A 141 -2.97 -25.09 2.99
N PRO A 142 -3.48 -26.19 3.61
CA PRO A 142 -2.92 -27.52 3.41
C PRO A 142 -2.95 -28.00 1.96
N GLY A 143 -3.99 -27.61 1.20
CA GLY A 143 -4.13 -27.98 -0.20
C GLY A 143 -3.06 -27.33 -1.07
N VAL A 144 -2.84 -26.02 -0.90
CA VAL A 144 -1.79 -25.29 -1.62
C VAL A 144 -0.41 -25.80 -1.21
N LEU A 145 -0.17 -26.08 0.08
CA LEU A 145 1.10 -26.63 0.56
C LEU A 145 1.43 -28.00 -0.07
N ALA A 146 0.44 -28.89 -0.22
CA ALA A 146 0.63 -30.18 -0.88
C ALA A 146 1.11 -30.04 -2.34
N TYR A 147 0.75 -28.94 -3.02
CA TYR A 147 1.15 -28.64 -4.40
C TYR A 147 2.20 -27.53 -4.52
N GLN A 148 2.81 -27.07 -3.42
CA GLN A 148 3.73 -25.93 -3.39
C GLN A 148 4.86 -26.05 -4.42
N ARG A 149 5.48 -27.25 -4.52
CA ARG A 149 6.55 -27.53 -5.49
C ARG A 149 6.07 -27.39 -6.93
N ALA A 150 4.85 -27.88 -7.23
CA ALA A 150 4.28 -27.79 -8.57
C ALA A 150 3.94 -26.33 -8.91
N ILE A 151 3.35 -25.59 -7.98
CA ILE A 151 3.03 -24.16 -8.15
C ILE A 151 4.29 -23.36 -8.48
N ARG A 152 5.38 -23.53 -7.71
CA ARG A 152 6.66 -22.87 -8.00
C ARG A 152 7.26 -23.30 -9.34
N PHE A 153 7.13 -24.59 -9.68
CA PHE A 153 7.62 -25.10 -10.96
C PHE A 153 6.93 -24.44 -12.16
N TYR A 154 5.60 -24.29 -12.10
CA TYR A 154 4.82 -23.64 -13.15
C TYR A 154 5.02 -22.13 -13.17
N ALA A 155 5.10 -21.48 -12.01
CA ALA A 155 5.42 -20.05 -11.93
C ALA A 155 6.70 -19.75 -12.73
N ALA A 156 7.79 -20.50 -12.50
CA ALA A 156 9.04 -20.31 -13.23
C ALA A 156 8.99 -20.59 -14.75
N ARG A 157 7.86 -21.06 -15.29
CA ARG A 157 7.68 -21.50 -16.69
C ARG A 157 6.41 -20.94 -17.34
N LEU A 158 5.96 -19.79 -16.88
CA LEU A 158 4.76 -19.14 -17.43
C LEU A 158 4.95 -18.61 -18.87
N ASP A 159 6.19 -18.48 -19.36
CA ASP A 159 6.43 -18.18 -20.77
C ASP A 159 6.36 -19.46 -21.63
N PRO A 160 5.45 -19.53 -22.61
CA PRO A 160 5.37 -20.64 -23.55
C PRO A 160 6.44 -20.60 -24.66
N GLY A 161 7.42 -19.68 -24.58
CA GLY A 161 8.38 -19.38 -25.65
C GLY A 161 9.86 -19.41 -25.25
N ALA A 162 10.21 -19.96 -24.08
CA ALA A 162 11.60 -20.16 -23.65
C ALA A 162 12.03 -21.63 -23.77
#